data_AF-A0A1W1EDC1-F1
#
_entry.id   AF-A0A1W1EDC1-F1
#
_cell.length_a   1.000
_cell.length_b   1.000
_cell.length_c   1.000
_cell.angle_alpha   90.00
_cell.angle_beta   90.00
_cell.angle_gamma   90.00
#
_symmetry.space_group_name_H-M   'P 1'
#
loop_
_entity.id
_entity.type
_entity.pdbx_description
1 polymer ?
#
loop_
_entity_poly.entity_id
_entity_poly.type
_entity_poly.pdbx_seq_one_letter_code
_entity_poly.pdbx_strand_id
1 'polypeptide(L)'
;MFDKKYHLLLCLSATLIFTACGSSNRVQPQPYKPLDLSKKSENYKQGASDGCSTAAETYKKDHEAFNNDFEYNEGWWAGRRNCEGRSYAEY
;
A
#
# COMPACT_ATOMS: atom_id res chain seq x y z
N MET A 1 -38.79 -36.78 18.39
CA MET A 1 -38.60 -37.48 17.10
C MET A 1 -38.41 -36.39 16.06
N PHE A 2 -37.16 -35.98 15.82
CA PHE A 2 -36.85 -34.88 14.90
C PHE A 2 -36.93 -35.40 13.46
N ASP A 3 -37.77 -34.75 12.65
CA ASP A 3 -38.08 -35.21 11.30
C ASP A 3 -36.83 -35.23 10.39
N LYS A 4 -36.62 -36.37 9.71
CA LYS A 4 -35.55 -36.65 8.75
C LYS A 4 -35.42 -35.65 7.58
N LYS A 5 -36.38 -34.72 7.42
CA LYS A 5 -36.43 -33.75 6.32
C LYS A 5 -35.48 -32.56 6.51
N TYR A 6 -35.10 -32.24 7.74
CA TYR A 6 -34.25 -31.07 8.03
C TYR A 6 -32.74 -31.36 7.91
N HIS A 7 -32.32 -32.63 7.91
CA HIS A 7 -30.91 -33.00 7.75
C HIS A 7 -30.38 -32.80 6.32
N LEU A 8 -31.22 -32.94 5.30
CA LEU A 8 -30.80 -32.76 3.90
C LEU A 8 -30.58 -31.27 3.56
N LEU A 9 -31.35 -30.37 4.18
CA LEU A 9 -31.23 -28.92 3.99
C LEU A 9 -30.00 -28.32 4.66
N LEU A 10 -29.55 -28.90 5.78
CA LEU A 10 -28.43 -28.37 6.56
C LEU A 10 -27.05 -28.69 5.93
N CYS A 11 -26.98 -29.69 5.04
CA CYS A 11 -25.74 -30.07 4.37
C CYS A 11 -25.43 -29.21 3.12
N LEU A 12 -26.43 -28.60 2.49
CA LEU A 12 -26.24 -27.83 1.24
C LEU A 12 -25.65 -26.43 1.46
N SER A 13 -25.76 -25.85 2.65
CA SER A 13 -25.23 -24.50 2.94
C SER A 13 -23.75 -24.51 3.33
N ALA A 14 -23.19 -25.65 3.74
CA ALA A 14 -21.82 -25.75 4.24
C ALA A 14 -20.74 -25.72 3.13
N THR A 15 -21.11 -25.92 1.86
CA THR A 15 -20.15 -26.01 0.75
C THR A 15 -19.81 -24.66 0.11
N LEU A 16 -20.50 -23.58 0.47
CA LEU A 16 -20.29 -22.24 -0.13
C LEU A 16 -19.20 -21.40 0.57
N ILE A 17 -18.56 -21.89 1.64
CA ILE A 17 -17.66 -21.08 2.47
C ILE A 17 -16.17 -21.26 2.09
N PHE A 18 -15.83 -22.14 1.13
CA PHE A 18 -14.43 -22.51 0.88
C PHE A 18 -13.76 -21.91 -0.38
N THR A 19 -14.38 -20.97 -1.12
CA THR A 19 -13.84 -20.49 -2.41
C THR A 19 -13.11 -19.14 -2.39
N ALA A 20 -12.62 -18.68 -1.23
CA ALA A 20 -11.85 -17.42 -1.16
C ALA A 20 -10.37 -17.65 -0.82
N CYS A 21 -9.65 -18.42 -1.66
CA CYS A 21 -8.18 -18.30 -1.73
C CYS A 21 -7.83 -17.08 -2.58
N GLY A 22 -7.71 -15.90 -1.96
CA GLY A 22 -7.16 -14.72 -2.61
C GLY A 22 -5.68 -14.90 -2.88
N SER A 23 -5.25 -14.81 -4.15
CA SER A 23 -3.83 -14.73 -4.49
C SER A 23 -3.23 -13.49 -3.84
N SER A 24 -2.32 -13.69 -2.89
CA SER A 24 -1.47 -12.61 -2.38
C SER A 24 -0.56 -12.18 -3.53
N ASN A 25 -0.89 -11.07 -4.19
CA ASN A 25 0.05 -10.37 -5.06
C ASN A 25 1.20 -9.90 -4.18
N ARG A 26 2.23 -10.74 -4.02
CA ARG A 26 3.51 -10.29 -3.48
C ARG A 26 4.05 -9.31 -4.50
N VAL A 27 3.89 -8.02 -4.22
CA VAL A 27 4.59 -6.95 -4.93
C VAL A 27 6.08 -7.28 -4.76
N GLN A 28 6.68 -7.81 -5.83
CA GLN A 28 8.13 -7.99 -5.88
C GLN A 28 8.75 -6.59 -5.70
N PRO A 29 9.72 -6.41 -4.80
CA PRO A 29 10.41 -5.15 -4.66
C PRO A 29 10.96 -4.74 -6.03
N GLN A 30 10.50 -3.62 -6.56
CA GLN A 30 11.09 -3.07 -7.78
C GLN A 30 12.52 -2.65 -7.47
N PRO A 31 13.50 -2.91 -8.37
CA PRO A 31 14.87 -2.48 -8.16
C PRO A 31 14.92 -0.98 -7.94
N TYR A 32 15.68 -0.55 -6.94
CA TYR A 32 15.83 0.84 -6.58
C TYR A 32 16.31 1.67 -7.79
N LYS A 33 15.55 2.72 -8.13
CA LYS A 33 15.94 3.71 -9.12
C LYS A 33 15.76 5.11 -8.52
N PRO A 34 16.85 5.89 -8.33
CA PRO A 34 16.73 7.24 -7.80
C PRO A 34 15.70 8.08 -8.57
N LEU A 35 14.89 8.84 -7.83
CA LEU A 35 13.99 9.84 -8.39
C LEU A 35 14.81 10.96 -9.05
N ASP A 36 14.52 11.25 -10.31
CA ASP A 36 15.03 12.45 -10.97
C ASP A 36 14.23 13.67 -10.51
N LEU A 37 14.85 14.48 -9.67
CA LEU A 37 14.28 15.70 -9.10
C LEU A 37 14.71 16.98 -9.83
N SER A 38 15.56 16.88 -10.85
CA SER A 38 16.23 18.03 -11.48
C SER A 38 15.26 19.04 -12.11
N LYS A 39 14.14 18.55 -12.65
CA LYS A 39 13.09 19.36 -13.31
C LYS A 39 11.77 19.37 -12.54
N LYS A 40 11.82 19.04 -11.25
CA LYS A 40 10.63 19.02 -10.38
C LYS A 40 10.52 20.32 -9.59
N SER A 41 9.29 20.70 -9.25
CA SER A 41 9.03 21.83 -8.38
C SER A 41 9.51 21.56 -6.96
N GLU A 42 9.61 22.62 -6.16
CA GLU A 42 9.96 22.49 -4.74
C GLU A 42 8.91 21.70 -3.96
N ASN A 43 7.62 21.87 -4.28
CA ASN A 43 6.54 21.14 -3.63
C ASN A 43 6.62 19.63 -3.92
N TYR A 44 6.92 19.25 -5.16
CA TYR A 44 7.19 17.85 -5.50
C TYR A 44 8.40 17.28 -4.76
N LYS A 45 9.50 18.04 -4.69
CA LYS A 45 10.71 17.61 -3.97
C LYS A 45 10.45 17.42 -2.48
N GLN A 46 9.71 18.35 -1.87
CA GLN A 46 9.31 18.26 -0.47
C GLN A 46 8.42 17.04 -0.23
N GLY A 47 7.40 16.85 -1.06
CA GLY A 47 6.56 15.65 -1.03
C GLY A 47 7.42 14.39 -1.12
N ALA A 48 8.33 14.30 -2.09
CA ALA A 48 9.20 13.14 -2.28
C ALA A 48 10.09 12.84 -1.05
N SER A 49 10.64 13.88 -0.41
CA SER A 49 11.40 13.74 0.82
C SER A 49 10.55 13.20 1.98
N ASP A 50 9.35 13.76 2.17
CA ASP A 50 8.45 13.41 3.27
C ASP A 50 7.84 12.00 3.07
N GLY A 51 7.51 11.66 1.83
CA GLY A 51 7.09 10.31 1.45
C GLY A 51 8.17 9.26 1.70
N CYS A 52 9.43 9.56 1.36
CA CYS A 52 10.55 8.67 1.65
C CYS A 52 10.79 8.51 3.16
N SER A 53 10.69 9.60 3.93
CA SER A 53 10.76 9.57 5.41
C SER A 53 9.67 8.67 6.00
N THR A 54 8.47 8.73 5.43
CA THR A 54 7.33 7.88 5.83
C THR A 54 7.60 6.41 5.57
N ALA A 55 8.25 6.06 4.46
CA ALA A 55 8.66 4.68 4.21
C ALA A 55 9.70 4.20 5.24
N ALA A 56 10.52 5.11 5.77
CA ALA A 56 11.51 4.88 6.83
C ALA A 56 10.96 4.96 8.25
N GLU A 57 9.69 4.59 8.43
CA GLU A 57 8.99 4.55 9.71
C GLU A 57 8.81 5.92 10.40
N THR A 58 9.26 7.01 9.78
CA THR A 58 9.03 8.38 10.26
C THR A 58 7.88 8.98 9.46
N TYR A 59 6.64 8.74 9.88
CA TYR A 59 5.47 9.30 9.20
C TYR A 59 5.58 10.82 9.10
N LYS A 60 5.79 11.31 7.89
CA LYS A 60 5.96 12.71 7.58
C LYS A 60 5.09 13.01 6.37
N LYS A 61 3.99 13.70 6.65
CA LYS A 61 3.04 14.13 5.62
C LYS A 61 2.42 15.43 6.09
N ASP A 62 2.75 16.52 5.42
CA ASP A 62 1.97 17.74 5.48
C ASP A 62 0.56 17.46 4.96
N HIS A 63 -0.43 17.50 5.84
CA HIS A 63 -1.81 17.14 5.51
C HIS A 63 -2.47 18.18 4.60
N GLU A 64 -2.15 19.46 4.80
CA GLU A 64 -2.72 20.54 4.00
C GLU A 64 -2.16 20.49 2.58
N ALA A 65 -0.84 20.41 2.43
CA ALA A 65 -0.19 20.30 1.13
C ALA A 65 -0.61 19.00 0.43
N PHE A 66 -0.75 17.88 1.16
CA PHE A 66 -1.20 16.62 0.56
C PHE A 66 -2.59 16.71 -0.09
N ASN A 67 -3.50 17.50 0.48
CA ASN A 67 -4.87 17.60 -0.01
C ASN A 67 -5.06 18.74 -1.03
N ASN A 68 -4.23 19.77 -0.99
CA ASN A 68 -4.43 21.00 -1.77
C ASN A 68 -3.35 21.27 -2.83
N ASP A 69 -2.20 20.58 -2.75
CA ASP A 69 -1.10 20.72 -3.71
C ASP A 69 -0.86 19.39 -4.45
N PHE A 70 -1.19 19.40 -5.74
CA PHE A 70 -1.03 18.23 -6.60
C PHE A 70 0.42 17.77 -6.72
N GLU A 71 1.38 18.69 -6.80
CA GLU A 71 2.78 18.36 -6.96
C GLU A 71 3.36 17.75 -5.68
N TYR A 72 3.01 18.29 -4.51
CA TYR A 72 3.36 17.69 -3.23
C TYR A 72 2.74 16.29 -3.07
N ASN A 73 1.46 16.12 -3.43
CA ASN A 73 0.78 14.81 -3.37
C ASN A 73 1.50 13.75 -4.21
N GLU A 74 1.76 14.08 -5.48
CA GLU A 74 2.47 13.20 -6.41
C GLU A 74 3.91 12.92 -5.95
N GLY A 75 4.58 13.95 -5.44
CA GLY A 75 5.90 13.83 -4.82
C GLY A 75 5.88 12.83 -3.66
N TRP A 76 4.94 12.97 -2.73
CA TRP A 76 4.82 12.11 -1.55
C TRP A 76 4.66 10.64 -1.90
N TRP A 77 3.78 10.32 -2.85
CA TRP A 77 3.63 8.95 -3.32
C TRP A 77 4.87 8.43 -4.04
N ALA A 78 5.51 9.26 -4.85
CA ALA A 78 6.72 8.87 -5.57
C ALA A 78 7.88 8.58 -4.60
N GLY A 79 8.10 9.46 -3.62
CA GLY A 79 9.10 9.29 -2.57
C GLY A 79 8.87 8.04 -1.73
N ARG A 80 7.63 7.81 -1.30
CA ARG A 80 7.26 6.63 -0.52
C ARG A 80 7.56 5.33 -1.27
N ARG A 81 7.07 5.18 -2.51
CA ARG A 81 7.34 3.98 -3.32
C ARG A 81 8.82 3.76 -3.61
N ASN A 82 9.59 4.84 -3.77
CA ASN A 82 11.03 4.77 -4.03
C ASN A 82 11.86 4.34 -2.80
N CYS A 83 11.30 4.43 -1.61
CA CYS A 83 11.95 4.07 -0.36
C CYS A 83 11.31 2.88 0.35
N GLU A 84 10.10 2.48 -0.04
CA GLU A 84 9.44 1.24 0.43
C GLU A 84 10.30 0.01 0.13
N GLY A 85 10.49 -0.85 1.13
CA GLY A 85 11.24 -2.10 0.99
C GLY A 85 12.76 -1.94 0.98
N ARG A 86 13.30 -0.73 1.19
CA ARG A 86 14.71 -0.58 1.56
C ARG A 86 14.90 -1.22 2.93
N SER A 87 15.63 -2.33 3.00
CA SER A 87 16.09 -2.84 4.30
C SER A 87 17.04 -1.80 4.89
N TYR A 88 16.67 -1.19 6.01
CA TYR A 88 17.53 -0.26 6.77
C TYR A 88 18.75 -0.93 7.41
N ALA A 89 19.14 -2.12 6.95
CA ALA A 89 20.19 -2.96 7.53
C ALA A 89 21.63 -2.54 7.16
N GLU A 90 21.82 -1.41 6.49
CA GLU A 90 23.14 -0.87 6.19
C GLU A 90 23.18 0.63 6.50
N TYR A 91 23.15 0.96 7.78
CA TYR A 91 23.76 2.17 8.34
C TYR A 91 24.53 1.79 9.61
#